data_AF-S4RVY0-F1
#
_entry.id   AF-S4RVY0-F1
#
_cell.length_a   1.000
_cell.length_b   1.000
_cell.length_c   1.000
_cell.angle_alpha   90.00
_cell.angle_beta   90.00
_cell.angle_gamma   90.00
#
_symmetry.space_group_name_H-M   'P 1'
#
loop_
_entity.id
_entity.type
_entity.pdbx_description
1 polymer ?
#
loop_
_entity_poly.entity_id
_entity_poly.type
_entity_poly.pdbx_seq_one_letter_code
_entity_poly.pdbx_strand_id
1 'polypeptide(L)'
;FWKAVEMVGAEFLDRLHFYWKAWLPARQLVEMAILSRHKVDESGEIVEFQAGGCPWKEHLFTLEETLSIDKAIKYAIFTDQKGSWRVQCVPVAVHSFENRLSLPESWRGLRDEALSSHCGIPGCVFVHSGGFIGGHSTRDGALEMARRSLKAAASQCSVATA
;
A
#
# COMPACT_ATOMS: atom_id res chain seq x y z
N PHE A 1 -28.57 -16.98 -25.46
CA PHE A 1 -27.74 -16.22 -26.41
C PHE A 1 -27.82 -14.71 -26.15
N TRP A 2 -28.95 -14.02 -26.42
CA TRP A 2 -29.05 -12.56 -26.25
C TRP A 2 -28.76 -12.04 -24.84
N LYS A 3 -29.22 -12.73 -23.79
CA LYS A 3 -28.87 -12.40 -22.39
C LYS A 3 -27.37 -12.45 -22.09
N ALA A 4 -26.64 -13.35 -22.76
CA ALA A 4 -25.19 -13.46 -22.59
C ALA A 4 -24.46 -12.33 -23.33
N VAL A 5 -24.95 -11.93 -24.50
CA VAL A 5 -24.43 -10.76 -25.25
C VAL A 5 -24.64 -9.47 -24.46
N GLU A 6 -25.81 -9.30 -23.84
CA GLU A 6 -26.11 -8.15 -22.98
C GLU A 6 -25.20 -8.11 -21.75
N MET A 7 -24.99 -9.24 -21.08
CA MET A 7 -24.09 -9.34 -19.93
C MET A 7 -22.64 -9.00 -20.29
N VAL A 8 -22.13 -9.50 -21.41
CA VAL A 8 -20.78 -9.17 -21.89
C VAL A 8 -20.68 -7.70 -22.29
N GLY A 9 -21.73 -7.14 -22.90
CA GLY A 9 -21.79 -5.71 -23.22
C GLY A 9 -21.71 -4.83 -21.97
N ALA A 10 -22.41 -5.19 -20.90
CA ALA A 10 -22.35 -4.50 -19.62
C ALA A 10 -20.93 -4.57 -19.01
N GLU A 11 -20.31 -5.76 -18.97
CA GLU A 11 -18.96 -5.90 -18.43
C GLU A 11 -17.92 -5.12 -19.24
N PHE A 12 -18.04 -5.09 -20.58
CA PHE A 12 -17.17 -4.25 -21.40
C PHE A 12 -17.29 -2.76 -21.06
N LEU A 13 -18.52 -2.25 -20.93
CA LEU A 13 -18.75 -0.85 -20.57
C LEU A 13 -18.23 -0.53 -19.17
N ASP A 14 -18.40 -1.44 -18.20
CA ASP A 14 -17.86 -1.29 -16.86
C ASP A 14 -16.33 -1.19 -16.88
N ARG A 15 -15.65 -2.03 -17.68
CA ARG A 15 -14.20 -1.95 -17.86
C ARG A 15 -13.77 -0.65 -18.51
N LEU A 16 -14.45 -0.23 -19.58
CA LEU A 16 -14.17 1.04 -20.26
C LEU A 16 -14.34 2.23 -19.29
N HIS A 17 -15.42 2.24 -18.53
CA HIS A 17 -15.68 3.27 -17.52
C HIS A 17 -14.63 3.27 -16.41
N PHE A 18 -14.19 2.10 -15.95
CA PHE A 18 -13.10 2.00 -14.98
C PHE A 18 -11.79 2.60 -15.54
N TYR A 19 -11.40 2.23 -16.75
CA TYR A 19 -10.16 2.74 -17.33
C TYR A 19 -10.19 4.25 -17.55
N TRP A 20 -11.30 4.77 -18.06
CA TRP A 20 -11.49 6.20 -18.32
C TRP A 20 -11.59 7.03 -17.03
N LYS A 21 -12.43 6.61 -16.07
CA LYS A 21 -12.76 7.43 -14.90
C LYS A 21 -11.83 7.25 -13.71
N ALA A 22 -11.18 6.09 -13.58
CA ALA A 22 -10.39 5.75 -12.41
C ALA A 22 -8.92 5.46 -12.74
N TRP A 23 -8.64 4.57 -13.70
CA TRP A 23 -7.28 4.13 -13.97
C TRP A 23 -6.42 5.20 -14.64
N LEU A 24 -6.89 5.84 -15.70
CA LEU A 24 -6.09 6.83 -16.43
C LEU A 24 -5.74 8.06 -15.56
N PRO A 25 -6.69 8.65 -14.80
CA PRO A 25 -6.38 9.76 -13.89
C PRO A 25 -5.43 9.36 -12.75
N ALA A 26 -5.44 8.09 -12.33
CA ALA A 26 -4.59 7.61 -11.25
C ALA A 26 -3.10 7.74 -11.56
N ARG A 27 -2.68 7.69 -12.84
CA ARG A 27 -1.27 7.80 -13.21
C ARG A 27 -0.62 9.06 -12.63
N GLN A 28 -1.25 10.21 -12.82
CA GLN A 28 -0.73 11.49 -12.36
C GLN A 28 -0.67 11.53 -10.81
N LEU A 29 -1.69 10.99 -10.14
CA LEU A 29 -1.70 10.91 -8.68
C LEU A 29 -0.56 10.05 -8.14
N VAL A 30 -0.29 8.92 -8.80
CA VAL A 30 0.80 8.01 -8.42
C VAL A 30 2.16 8.65 -8.67
N GLU A 31 2.34 9.31 -9.82
CA GLU A 31 3.57 10.03 -10.13
C GLU A 31 3.85 11.13 -9.10
N MET A 32 2.85 11.94 -8.75
CA MET A 32 2.99 12.95 -7.70
C MET A 32 3.34 12.35 -6.34
N ALA A 33 2.74 11.21 -5.97
CA ALA A 33 3.06 10.51 -4.73
C ALA A 33 4.51 9.98 -4.71
N ILE A 34 4.98 9.43 -5.84
CA ILE A 34 6.37 8.98 -5.99
C ILE A 34 7.32 10.16 -5.87
N LEU A 35 7.08 11.27 -6.58
CA LEU A 35 7.97 12.44 -6.56
C LEU A 35 8.03 13.12 -5.19
N SER A 36 6.94 13.07 -4.43
CA SER A 36 6.84 13.65 -3.08
C SER A 36 7.22 12.70 -1.95
N ARG A 37 7.57 11.43 -2.23
CA ARG A 37 7.84 10.38 -1.23
C ARG A 37 8.84 10.78 -0.14
N HIS A 38 9.89 11.50 -0.49
CA HIS A 38 10.89 11.97 0.48
C HIS A 38 10.37 13.03 1.46
N LYS A 39 9.27 13.72 1.11
CA LYS A 39 8.56 14.63 2.03
C LYS A 39 7.64 13.86 3.00
N VAL A 40 7.16 12.70 2.58
CA VAL A 40 6.36 11.79 3.42
C VAL A 40 7.26 11.09 4.42
N ASP A 41 8.36 10.52 3.92
CA ASP A 41 9.35 9.83 4.71
C ASP A 41 10.75 9.95 4.11
N GLU A 42 11.74 10.27 4.95
CA GLU A 42 13.12 10.47 4.51
C GLU A 42 13.71 9.23 3.83
N SER A 43 13.24 8.03 4.20
CA SER A 43 13.71 6.78 3.57
C SER A 43 13.43 6.73 2.07
N GLY A 44 12.39 7.43 1.60
CA GLY A 44 11.89 7.35 0.23
C GLY A 44 11.20 6.02 -0.13
N GLU A 45 10.95 5.13 0.84
CA GLU A 45 10.36 3.81 0.61
C GLU A 45 8.84 3.77 0.88
N ILE A 46 8.26 4.92 1.24
CA ILE A 46 6.85 5.08 1.60
C ILE A 46 6.22 6.14 0.71
N VAL A 47 5.12 5.80 0.05
CA VAL A 47 4.29 6.76 -0.69
C VAL A 47 2.97 6.98 0.02
N GLU A 48 2.42 8.18 -0.12
CA GLU A 48 1.11 8.55 0.39
C GLU A 48 0.16 8.93 -0.73
N PHE A 49 -1.03 8.36 -0.72
CA PHE A 49 -2.13 8.77 -1.57
C PHE A 49 -3.17 9.53 -0.75
N GLN A 50 -3.52 10.73 -1.20
CA GLN A 50 -4.44 11.64 -0.49
C GLN A 50 -5.84 11.06 -0.34
N ALA A 51 -6.26 10.17 -1.24
CA ALA A 51 -7.55 9.51 -1.21
C ALA A 51 -7.42 8.02 -1.52
N GLY A 52 -8.15 7.20 -0.76
CA GLY A 52 -8.37 5.80 -1.10
C GLY A 52 -9.11 5.61 -2.43
N GLY A 53 -9.03 4.39 -2.97
CA GLY A 53 -9.69 4.03 -4.22
C GLY A 53 -8.90 4.37 -5.49
N CYS A 54 -7.73 5.00 -5.35
CA CYS A 54 -6.79 5.19 -6.46
C CYS A 54 -6.18 3.83 -6.88
N PRO A 55 -6.39 3.34 -8.12
CA PRO A 55 -5.69 2.15 -8.62
C PRO A 55 -4.22 2.46 -8.87
N TRP A 56 -3.37 2.18 -7.87
CA TRP A 56 -1.98 2.64 -7.88
C TRP A 56 -0.95 1.61 -8.35
N LYS A 57 -1.22 0.31 -8.22
CA LYS A 57 -0.21 -0.75 -8.40
C LYS A 57 0.44 -0.73 -9.78
N GLU A 58 -0.33 -0.87 -10.85
CA GLU A 58 0.21 -0.91 -12.22
C GLU A 58 1.01 0.34 -12.58
N HIS A 59 0.50 1.53 -12.21
CA HIS A 59 1.18 2.79 -12.42
C HIS A 59 2.48 2.88 -11.62
N LEU A 60 2.49 2.42 -10.37
CA LEU A 60 3.67 2.45 -9.51
C LEU A 60 4.83 1.68 -10.18
N PHE A 61 4.59 0.45 -10.63
CA PHE A 61 5.63 -0.35 -11.29
C PHE A 61 6.13 0.32 -12.58
N THR A 62 5.20 0.79 -13.42
CA THR A 62 5.55 1.48 -14.68
C THR A 62 6.38 2.74 -14.42
N LEU A 63 6.01 3.51 -13.38
CA LEU A 63 6.67 4.76 -13.02
C LEU A 63 8.00 4.52 -12.30
N GLU A 64 8.14 3.48 -11.49
CA GLU A 64 9.44 3.12 -10.89
C GLU A 64 10.49 2.84 -11.97
N GLU A 65 10.11 2.13 -13.04
CA GLU A 65 10.96 1.91 -14.21
C GLU A 65 11.23 3.22 -14.97
N THR A 66 10.17 3.98 -15.30
CA THR A 66 10.29 5.21 -16.11
C THR A 66 11.12 6.29 -15.41
N LEU A 67 10.96 6.44 -14.10
CA LEU A 67 11.65 7.44 -13.28
C LEU A 67 12.99 6.95 -12.74
N SER A 68 13.41 5.72 -13.06
CA SER A 68 14.67 5.11 -12.59
C SER A 68 14.83 5.21 -11.07
N ILE A 69 13.82 4.72 -10.34
CA ILE A 69 13.82 4.79 -8.87
C ILE A 69 14.80 3.75 -8.31
N ASP A 70 15.93 4.21 -7.78
CA ASP A 70 16.98 3.34 -7.20
C ASP A 70 16.48 2.54 -5.98
N LYS A 71 15.64 3.16 -5.15
CA LYS A 71 15.16 2.59 -3.89
C LYS A 71 13.69 2.21 -4.01
N ALA A 72 13.43 0.91 -4.15
CA ALA A 72 12.10 0.37 -4.35
C ALA A 72 11.14 0.77 -3.22
N ILE A 73 9.96 1.25 -3.59
CA ILE A 73 8.91 1.64 -2.65
C ILE A 73 8.32 0.37 -2.02
N LYS A 74 8.22 0.33 -0.69
CA LYS A 74 7.78 -0.85 0.07
C LYS A 74 6.37 -0.71 0.63
N TYR A 75 5.94 0.52 0.92
CA TYR A 75 4.64 0.79 1.51
C TYR A 75 3.90 1.91 0.81
N ALA A 76 2.58 1.75 0.70
CA ALA A 76 1.63 2.79 0.35
C ALA A 76 0.72 3.06 1.54
N ILE A 77 0.59 4.33 1.93
CA ILE A 77 -0.38 4.78 2.93
C ILE A 77 -1.50 5.59 2.28
N PHE A 78 -2.74 5.36 2.71
CA PHE A 78 -3.93 6.05 2.19
C PHE A 78 -5.11 5.89 3.14
N THR A 79 -6.14 6.72 2.98
CA THR A 79 -7.40 6.63 3.73
C THR A 79 -8.34 5.61 3.10
N ASP A 80 -9.04 4.81 3.92
CA ASP A 80 -10.18 4.02 3.44
C ASP A 80 -11.45 4.89 3.35
N GLN A 81 -12.54 4.31 2.85
CA GLN A 81 -13.84 5.01 2.73
C GLN A 81 -14.43 5.42 4.09
N LYS A 82 -13.96 4.85 5.20
CA LYS A 82 -14.40 5.14 6.56
C LYS A 82 -13.47 6.14 7.27
N GLY A 83 -12.47 6.69 6.56
CA GLY A 83 -11.49 7.64 7.08
C GLY A 83 -10.35 7.02 7.90
N SER A 84 -10.31 5.69 8.07
CA SER A 84 -9.18 5.02 8.71
C SER A 84 -8.02 4.93 7.73
N TRP A 85 -6.81 5.13 8.24
CA TRP A 85 -5.61 5.00 7.45
C TRP A 85 -5.25 3.53 7.24
N ARG A 86 -4.68 3.25 6.06
CA ARG A 86 -4.17 1.96 5.66
C ARG A 86 -2.68 2.08 5.42
N VAL A 87 -1.96 1.02 5.81
CA VAL A 87 -0.59 0.77 5.40
C VAL A 87 -0.61 -0.52 4.59
N GLN A 88 -0.40 -0.41 3.28
CA GLN A 88 -0.42 -1.53 2.36
C GLN A 88 0.98 -1.79 1.84
N CYS A 89 1.38 -3.05 1.82
CA CYS A 89 2.66 -3.46 1.28
C CYS A 89 2.63 -3.44 -0.26
N VAL A 90 3.74 -3.04 -0.87
CA VAL A 90 3.94 -3.14 -2.32
C VAL A 90 4.38 -4.58 -2.64
N PRO A 91 3.71 -5.28 -3.57
CA PRO A 91 4.11 -6.62 -3.96
C PRO A 91 5.43 -6.62 -4.74
N VAL A 92 6.08 -7.77 -4.89
CA VAL A 92 7.29 -7.91 -5.71
C VAL A 92 6.98 -7.77 -7.22
N ALA A 93 5.74 -8.06 -7.62
CA ALA A 93 5.22 -7.86 -8.98
C ALA A 93 3.71 -7.54 -8.92
N VAL A 94 3.15 -6.93 -9.96
CA VAL A 94 1.73 -6.45 -10.01
C VAL A 94 0.72 -7.54 -9.59
N HIS A 95 0.95 -8.79 -9.97
CA HIS A 95 0.06 -9.93 -9.68
C HIS A 95 0.60 -10.89 -8.61
N SER A 96 1.67 -10.51 -7.90
CA SER A 96 2.25 -11.36 -6.85
C SER A 96 1.52 -11.20 -5.51
N PHE A 97 1.44 -12.30 -4.76
CA PHE A 97 1.02 -12.32 -3.36
C PHE A 97 2.19 -12.04 -2.40
N GLU A 98 3.43 -12.12 -2.89
CA GLU A 98 4.63 -11.84 -2.12
C GLU A 98 4.87 -10.33 -2.06
N ASN A 99 5.16 -9.83 -0.85
CA ASN A 99 5.40 -8.42 -0.59
C ASN A 99 6.91 -8.12 -0.62
N ARG A 100 7.30 -6.94 -1.13
CA ARG A 100 8.68 -6.45 -1.00
C ARG A 100 9.12 -6.39 0.46
N LEU A 101 8.20 -5.99 1.33
CA LEU A 101 8.35 -6.12 2.77
C LEU A 101 6.98 -6.23 3.45
N SER A 102 6.68 -7.40 4.01
CA SER A 102 5.47 -7.59 4.81
C SER A 102 5.54 -6.87 6.16
N LEU A 103 4.37 -6.56 6.73
CA LEU A 103 4.29 -6.10 8.11
C LEU A 103 4.84 -7.18 9.08
N PRO A 104 5.42 -6.75 10.23
CA PRO A 104 6.04 -7.64 11.21
C PRO A 104 5.15 -8.82 11.59
N GLU A 105 5.74 -10.02 11.62
CA GLU A 105 5.02 -11.25 11.98
C GLU A 105 4.32 -11.15 13.32
N SER A 106 4.97 -10.49 14.29
CA SER A 106 4.43 -10.32 15.62
C SER A 106 3.18 -9.44 15.67
N TRP A 107 2.85 -8.69 14.61
CA TRP A 107 1.63 -7.88 14.53
C TRP A 107 0.49 -8.62 13.83
N ARG A 108 0.79 -9.64 13.03
CA ARG A 108 -0.16 -10.26 12.11
C ARG A 108 -1.33 -10.90 12.87
N GLY A 109 -2.55 -10.56 12.46
CA GLY A 109 -3.78 -11.05 13.09
C GLY A 109 -4.19 -10.28 14.35
N LEU A 110 -3.35 -9.38 14.88
CA LEU A 110 -3.72 -8.52 15.99
C LEU A 110 -4.61 -7.36 15.55
N ARG A 111 -5.43 -6.87 16.47
CA ARG A 111 -6.39 -5.79 16.27
C ARG A 111 -6.47 -4.88 17.48
N ASP A 112 -6.95 -3.66 17.25
CA ASP A 112 -7.34 -2.70 18.28
C ASP A 112 -6.29 -2.54 19.40
N GLU A 113 -6.72 -2.59 20.67
CA GLU A 113 -5.84 -2.42 21.84
C GLU A 113 -4.74 -3.49 21.96
N ALA A 114 -5.03 -4.73 21.54
CA ALA A 114 -4.04 -5.80 21.57
C ALA A 114 -2.87 -5.49 20.61
N LEU A 115 -3.18 -4.99 19.42
CA LEU A 115 -2.16 -4.53 18.47
C LEU A 115 -1.45 -3.28 19.01
N SER A 116 -2.21 -2.29 19.48
CA SER A 116 -1.66 -1.02 19.97
C SER A 116 -0.67 -1.23 21.13
N SER A 117 -1.03 -2.10 22.08
CA SER A 117 -0.18 -2.46 23.23
C SER A 117 1.06 -3.23 22.79
N HIS A 118 0.90 -4.18 21.87
CA HIS A 118 1.99 -5.04 21.41
C HIS A 118 3.02 -4.27 20.56
N CYS A 119 2.55 -3.44 19.63
CA CYS A 119 3.45 -2.68 18.76
C CYS A 119 3.92 -1.38 19.41
N GLY A 120 3.27 -0.90 20.48
CA GLY A 120 3.57 0.37 21.14
C GLY A 120 3.21 1.59 20.29
N ILE A 121 2.14 1.50 19.51
CA ILE A 121 1.58 2.58 18.68
C ILE A 121 0.08 2.69 19.03
N PRO A 122 -0.35 3.73 19.76
CA PRO A 122 -1.76 3.89 20.13
C PRO A 122 -2.65 4.17 18.91
N GLY A 123 -3.82 3.51 18.85
CA GLY A 123 -4.81 3.76 17.80
C GLY A 123 -4.68 2.84 16.57
N CYS A 124 -3.97 1.72 16.70
CA CYS A 124 -3.96 0.69 15.70
C CYS A 124 -5.34 0.04 15.54
N VAL A 125 -5.75 -0.23 14.31
CA VAL A 125 -7.04 -0.87 13.99
C VAL A 125 -6.85 -2.36 13.77
N PHE A 126 -5.93 -2.76 12.89
CA PHE A 126 -5.63 -4.17 12.63
C PHE A 126 -4.35 -4.36 11.82
N VAL A 127 -3.84 -5.59 11.80
CA VAL A 127 -2.96 -6.11 10.75
C VAL A 127 -3.53 -7.44 10.25
N HIS A 128 -3.64 -7.59 8.93
CA HIS A 128 -4.10 -8.83 8.33
C HIS A 128 -3.15 -10.00 8.68
N SER A 129 -3.66 -11.22 8.85
CA SER A 129 -2.85 -12.40 9.20
C SER A 129 -1.72 -12.68 8.20
N GLY A 130 -1.95 -12.41 6.91
CA GLY A 130 -0.93 -12.46 5.86
C GLY A 130 0.07 -11.29 5.83
N GLY A 131 -0.07 -10.29 6.71
CA GLY A 131 0.88 -9.17 6.84
C GLY A 131 0.97 -8.20 5.67
N PHE A 132 0.10 -8.31 4.65
CA PHE A 132 0.14 -7.44 3.46
C PHE A 132 -0.54 -6.08 3.65
N ILE A 133 -1.40 -5.94 4.67
CA ILE A 133 -2.11 -4.70 4.97
C ILE A 133 -2.36 -4.55 6.47
N GLY A 134 -2.27 -3.32 6.95
CA GLY A 134 -2.67 -2.91 8.28
C GLY A 134 -3.50 -1.62 8.25
N GLY A 135 -4.07 -1.26 9.39
CA GLY A 135 -4.87 -0.06 9.55
C GLY A 135 -4.56 0.68 10.84
N HIS A 136 -4.67 2.00 10.77
CA HIS A 136 -4.47 2.92 11.88
C HIS A 136 -5.56 4.01 11.85
N SER A 137 -5.91 4.58 13.00
CA SER A 137 -6.89 5.68 13.08
C SER A 137 -6.37 7.00 12.49
N THR A 138 -5.07 7.24 12.62
CA THR A 138 -4.38 8.46 12.15
C THR A 138 -3.35 8.20 11.05
N ARG A 139 -3.07 9.23 10.26
CA ARG A 139 -2.01 9.26 9.23
C ARG A 139 -0.66 8.90 9.82
N ASP A 140 -0.29 9.61 10.88
CA ASP A 140 1.05 9.51 11.45
C ASP A 140 1.28 8.14 12.10
N GLY A 141 0.24 7.51 12.65
CA GLY A 141 0.36 6.15 13.16
C GLY A 141 0.47 5.09 12.05
N ALA A 142 -0.22 5.26 10.91
CA ALA A 142 0.00 4.39 9.75
C ALA A 142 1.42 4.54 9.18
N LEU A 143 1.93 5.77 9.14
CA LEU A 143 3.31 6.06 8.75
C LEU A 143 4.31 5.45 9.74
N GLU A 144 4.05 5.56 11.05
CA GLU A 144 4.89 4.96 12.09
C GLU A 144 4.90 3.43 12.02
N MET A 145 3.76 2.79 11.71
CA MET A 145 3.71 1.35 11.46
C MET A 145 4.63 0.95 10.29
N ALA A 146 4.60 1.69 9.18
CA ALA A 146 5.48 1.45 8.04
C ALA A 146 6.96 1.65 8.41
N ARG A 147 7.30 2.74 9.12
CA ARG A 147 8.66 3.04 9.60
C ARG A 147 9.23 1.95 10.50
N ARG A 148 8.46 1.50 11.49
CA ARG A 148 8.90 0.40 12.38
C ARG A 148 9.09 -0.90 11.61
N SER A 149 8.29 -1.15 10.58
CA SER A 149 8.45 -2.30 9.70
C SER A 149 9.74 -2.23 8.89
N LEU A 150 10.06 -1.07 8.29
CA LEU A 150 11.33 -0.82 7.61
C LEU A 150 12.54 -1.03 8.54
N LYS A 151 12.45 -0.48 9.76
CA LYS A 151 13.52 -0.59 10.76
C LYS A 151 13.73 -2.03 11.22
N ALA A 152 12.65 -2.78 11.49
CA ALA A 152 12.73 -4.18 11.89
C ALA A 152 13.43 -5.03 10.83
N ALA A 153 13.16 -4.79 9.55
CA ALA A 153 13.81 -5.48 8.44
C ALA A 153 15.31 -5.17 8.34
N ALA A 154 15.68 -3.89 8.53
CA ALA A 154 17.09 -3.48 8.53
C ALA A 154 17.89 -4.17 9.66
N SER A 155 17.31 -4.27 10.86
CA SER A 155 17.94 -4.96 11.99
C SER A 155 18.08 -6.47 11.80
N GLN A 156 17.13 -7.12 11.11
CA GLN A 156 17.21 -8.55 10.79
C GLN A 156 18.29 -8.86 9.74
N CYS A 157 18.50 -7.95 8.78
CA CYS A 157 19.53 -8.08 7.76
C CYS A 157 20.95 -8.07 8.35
N SER A 158 21.20 -7.25 9.39
CA SER A 158 22.50 -7.17 10.07
C SER A 158 22.87 -8.39 10.92
N VAL A 159 21.88 -9.21 11.31
CA VAL A 159 22.13 -10.43 12.12
C VAL A 159 22.35 -11.66 11.23
N ALA A 160 21.84 -11.65 10.01
CA ALA A 160 22.02 -12.75 9.05
C ALA A 160 23.40 -12.77 8.36
N THR A 161 24.24 -11.75 8.57
CA THR A 161 25.61 -11.65 8.02
C THR A 161 26.72 -11.90 9.06
N ALA A 162 26.38 -12.33 10.28
CA ALA A 162 27.33 -12.71 11.34
C ALA A 162 27.27 -14.22 11.62
#